data_AF-A0A538GU82-F1
#
_entry.id   AF-A0A538GU82-F1
#
_cell.length_a   1.000
_cell.length_b   1.000
_cell.length_c   1.000
_cell.angle_alpha   90.00
_cell.angle_beta   90.00
_cell.angle_gamma   90.00
#
_symmetry.space_group_name_H-M   'P 1'
#
loop_
_entity.id
_entity.type
_entity.pdbx_description
1 polymer ?
#
loop_
_entity_poly.entity_id
_entity_poly.type
_entity_poly.pdbx_seq_one_letter_code
_entity_poly.pdbx_strand_id
1 'polypeptide(L)'
;MASSVLLLAGCGGSSTPPKQPPAPKIPAAVAHQLAADADAIAANVGCAGHGAATKLLNDLTANISQIPARYQEPLTTAANDLAARVPACAEPKPKPDKPPGEHKHKKHGHHGDGN
;
A
#
# COMPACT_ATOMS: atom_id res chain seq x y z
N MET A 1 -17.85 -40.77 -8.37
CA MET A 1 -17.14 -41.13 -7.13
C MET A 1 -16.03 -42.10 -7.51
N ALA A 2 -14.81 -41.60 -7.68
CA ALA A 2 -13.64 -42.46 -7.93
C ALA A 2 -12.56 -42.02 -6.94
N SER A 3 -12.44 -42.79 -5.86
CA SER A 3 -11.48 -42.59 -4.78
C SER A 3 -10.20 -43.33 -5.12
N SER A 4 -9.13 -42.60 -5.42
CA SER A 4 -7.80 -43.17 -5.57
C SER A 4 -7.00 -42.94 -4.29
N VAL A 5 -6.83 -44.00 -3.51
CA VAL A 5 -5.94 -44.06 -2.35
C VAL A 5 -4.51 -44.24 -2.88
N LEU A 6 -3.70 -43.19 -2.84
CA LEU A 6 -2.27 -43.31 -3.07
C LEU A 6 -1.60 -43.77 -1.76
N LEU A 7 -1.06 -44.99 -1.82
CA LEU A 7 -0.28 -45.63 -0.77
C LEU A 7 0.99 -44.82 -0.47
N LEU A 8 1.14 -44.34 0.77
CA LEU A 8 2.40 -43.85 1.30
C LEU A 8 3.35 -45.04 1.52
N ALA A 9 4.22 -45.30 0.53
CA ALA A 9 5.38 -46.17 0.70
C ALA A 9 6.65 -45.31 0.61
N GLY A 10 7.27 -45.09 1.77
CA GLY A 10 8.51 -44.32 1.90
C GLY A 10 9.03 -44.32 3.33
N CYS A 11 9.24 -45.52 3.90
CA CYS A 11 9.99 -45.74 5.13
C CYS A 11 11.43 -46.13 4.75
N GLY A 12 12.43 -45.46 5.33
CA GLY A 12 13.83 -45.92 5.30
C GLY A 12 14.82 -44.88 4.78
N GLY A 13 15.45 -44.15 5.71
CA GLY A 13 16.56 -43.26 5.40
C GLY A 13 16.97 -42.40 6.58
N SER A 14 17.41 -43.01 7.67
CA SER A 14 17.98 -42.31 8.83
C SER A 14 19.41 -41.82 8.53
N SER A 15 19.54 -40.94 7.53
CA SER A 15 20.75 -40.15 7.36
C SER A 15 20.61 -38.95 8.28
N THR A 16 21.35 -38.91 9.39
CA THR A 16 21.49 -37.68 10.19
C THR A 16 21.95 -36.58 9.24
N PRO A 17 21.09 -35.60 8.90
CA PRO A 17 21.51 -34.56 7.98
C PRO A 17 22.70 -33.84 8.62
N PRO A 18 23.73 -33.45 7.83
CA PRO A 18 24.79 -32.62 8.35
C PRO A 18 24.14 -31.40 9.03
N LYS A 19 24.63 -31.05 10.22
CA LYS A 19 24.10 -29.93 11.01
C LYS A 19 24.24 -28.65 10.19
N GLN A 20 23.21 -28.33 9.41
CA GLN A 20 23.18 -27.11 8.62
C GLN A 20 23.22 -25.92 9.58
N PRO A 21 23.95 -24.85 9.23
CA PRO A 21 23.86 -23.60 9.96
C PRO A 21 22.39 -23.20 10.11
N PRO A 22 21.97 -22.70 11.28
CA PRO A 22 20.60 -22.24 11.45
C PRO A 22 20.29 -21.21 10.37
N ALA A 23 19.16 -21.41 9.68
CA ALA A 23 18.73 -20.53 8.63
C ALA A 23 18.63 -19.08 9.19
N PRO A 24 19.20 -18.05 8.54
CA PRO A 24 19.12 -16.68 9.02
C PRO A 24 17.66 -16.26 9.24
N LYS A 25 17.39 -15.60 10.36
CA LYS A 25 16.04 -15.20 10.75
C LYS A 25 15.90 -13.70 10.67
N ILE A 26 14.72 -13.24 10.28
CA ILE A 26 14.32 -11.84 10.43
C ILE A 26 14.11 -11.60 11.94
N PRO A 27 14.61 -10.51 12.53
CA PRO A 27 14.34 -10.17 13.91
C PRO A 27 12.83 -10.11 14.19
N ALA A 28 12.39 -10.67 15.31
CA ALA A 28 10.97 -10.80 15.62
C ALA A 28 10.24 -9.45 15.62
N ALA A 29 10.86 -8.40 16.17
CA ALA A 29 10.30 -7.05 16.17
C ALA A 29 10.03 -6.53 14.74
N VAL A 30 10.98 -6.73 13.81
CA VAL A 30 10.81 -6.34 12.39
C VAL A 30 9.69 -7.15 11.75
N ALA A 31 9.65 -8.46 11.98
CA ALA A 31 8.60 -9.32 11.43
C ALA A 31 7.20 -8.91 11.92
N HIS A 32 7.06 -8.63 13.23
CA HIS A 32 5.80 -8.17 13.81
C HIS A 32 5.38 -6.79 13.29
N GLN A 33 6.33 -5.87 13.12
CA GLN A 33 6.05 -4.54 12.58
C GLN A 33 5.52 -4.63 11.14
N LEU A 34 6.23 -5.35 10.26
CA LEU A 34 5.81 -5.53 8.87
C LEU A 34 4.46 -6.26 8.75
N ALA A 35 4.20 -7.23 9.61
CA ALA A 35 2.90 -7.91 9.67
C ALA A 35 1.78 -6.94 10.08
N ALA A 36 2.00 -6.13 11.12
CA ALA A 36 1.02 -5.13 11.56
C ALA A 36 0.72 -4.08 10.49
N ASP A 37 1.72 -3.68 9.69
CA ASP A 37 1.51 -2.75 8.59
C ASP A 37 0.72 -3.38 7.44
N ALA A 38 0.97 -4.66 7.13
CA ALA A 38 0.18 -5.40 6.15
C ALA A 38 -1.28 -5.59 6.62
N ASP A 39 -1.49 -5.89 7.91
CA ASP A 39 -2.83 -5.99 8.50
C ASP A 39 -3.56 -4.63 8.47
N ALA A 40 -2.84 -3.53 8.70
CA ALA A 40 -3.40 -2.19 8.58
C ALA A 40 -3.86 -1.88 7.14
N ILE A 41 -3.13 -2.35 6.11
CA ILE A 41 -3.59 -2.25 4.73
C ILE A 41 -4.87 -3.08 4.54
N ALA A 42 -4.90 -4.32 5.03
CA ALA A 42 -6.06 -5.21 4.89
C ALA A 42 -7.31 -4.70 5.63
N ALA A 43 -7.13 -3.97 6.74
CA ALA A 43 -8.22 -3.35 7.50
C ALA A 43 -8.82 -2.11 6.82
N ASN A 44 -8.14 -1.52 5.83
CA ASN A 44 -8.58 -0.32 5.13
C ASN A 44 -8.99 -0.63 3.70
N VAL A 45 -10.18 -0.17 3.29
CA VAL A 45 -10.68 -0.37 1.92
C VAL A 45 -10.48 0.87 1.06
N GLY A 46 -10.18 0.63 -0.22
CA GLY A 46 -9.99 1.71 -1.19
C GLY A 46 -8.80 2.59 -0.84
N CYS A 47 -8.95 3.90 -1.05
CA CYS A 47 -7.85 4.85 -0.91
C CYS A 47 -7.42 5.09 0.55
N ALA A 48 -8.24 4.69 1.53
CA ALA A 48 -7.89 4.76 2.95
C ALA A 48 -6.64 3.90 3.29
N GLY A 49 -6.37 2.85 2.51
CA GLY A 49 -5.19 2.00 2.68
C GLY A 49 -3.88 2.65 2.21
N HIS A 50 -3.92 3.78 1.51
CA HIS A 50 -2.73 4.37 0.88
C HIS A 50 -1.67 4.81 1.90
N GLY A 51 -2.11 5.35 3.04
CA GLY A 51 -1.21 5.71 4.14
C GLY A 51 -0.51 4.50 4.74
N ALA A 52 -1.25 3.40 4.95
CA ALA A 52 -0.71 2.15 5.48
C ALA A 52 0.26 1.49 4.48
N ALA A 53 -0.03 1.53 3.18
CA ALA A 53 0.87 1.03 2.14
C ALA A 53 2.18 1.83 2.09
N THR A 54 2.09 3.15 2.19
CA THR A 54 3.29 4.01 2.27
C THR A 54 4.11 3.70 3.52
N LYS A 55 3.44 3.49 4.66
CA LYS A 55 4.09 3.13 5.93
C LYS A 55 4.82 1.79 5.82
N LEU A 56 4.20 0.76 5.22
CA LEU A 56 4.84 -0.54 5.00
C LEU A 56 6.15 -0.41 4.21
N LEU A 57 6.17 0.36 3.12
CA LEU A 57 7.38 0.56 2.30
C LEU A 57 8.47 1.32 3.06
N ASN A 58 8.10 2.33 3.84
CA ASN A 58 9.03 3.09 4.67
C ASN A 58 9.64 2.22 5.77
N ASP A 59 8.83 1.42 6.46
CA ASP A 59 9.29 0.57 7.56
C ASP A 59 10.13 -0.60 7.04
N LEU A 60 9.80 -1.16 5.88
CA LEU A 60 10.65 -2.15 5.21
C LEU A 60 12.02 -1.54 4.86
N THR A 61 12.03 -0.34 4.29
CA THR A 61 13.28 0.36 3.92
C THR A 61 14.12 0.69 5.14
N ALA A 62 13.49 1.18 6.22
CA ALA A 62 14.16 1.52 7.47
C ALA A 62 14.82 0.30 8.15
N ASN A 63 14.25 -0.89 7.96
CA ASN A 63 14.74 -2.13 8.58
C ASN A 63 15.51 -3.04 7.62
N ILE A 64 15.77 -2.61 6.38
CA ILE A 64 16.34 -3.48 5.34
C ILE A 64 17.70 -4.06 5.71
N SER A 65 18.51 -3.31 6.48
CA SER A 65 19.82 -3.75 6.97
C SER A 65 19.74 -4.85 8.03
N GLN A 66 18.60 -4.98 8.72
CA GLN A 66 18.35 -6.02 9.71
C GLN A 66 17.74 -7.28 9.08
N ILE A 67 17.28 -7.19 7.83
CA ILE A 67 16.69 -8.29 7.09
C ILE A 67 17.82 -9.06 6.38
N PRO A 68 17.94 -10.39 6.59
CA PRO A 68 18.91 -11.19 5.85
C PRO A 68 18.75 -11.03 4.33
N ALA A 69 19.86 -10.85 3.61
CA ALA A 69 19.87 -10.55 2.17
C ALA A 69 18.95 -11.46 1.33
N ARG A 70 18.88 -12.75 1.67
CA ARG A 70 18.01 -13.73 0.99
C ARG A 70 16.50 -13.40 1.02
N TYR A 71 16.08 -12.52 1.94
CA TYR A 71 14.70 -12.12 2.11
C TYR A 71 14.42 -10.70 1.64
N GLN A 72 15.46 -9.88 1.39
CA GLN A 72 15.28 -8.48 1.01
C GLN A 72 14.50 -8.37 -0.30
N GLU A 73 14.96 -9.02 -1.37
CA GLU A 73 14.27 -8.99 -2.67
C GLU A 73 12.84 -9.53 -2.62
N PRO A 74 12.56 -10.72 -2.04
CA PRO A 74 11.19 -11.21 -1.90
C PRO A 74 10.27 -10.27 -1.12
N LEU A 75 10.76 -9.67 -0.02
CA LEU A 75 9.97 -8.76 0.80
C LEU A 75 9.70 -7.44 0.09
N THR A 76 10.70 -6.86 -0.57
CA THR A 76 10.56 -5.64 -1.36
C THR A 76 9.59 -5.85 -2.52
N THR A 77 9.69 -6.98 -3.22
CA THR A 77 8.74 -7.33 -4.29
C THR A 77 7.31 -7.43 -3.76
N ALA A 78 7.11 -8.20 -2.68
CA ALA A 78 5.78 -8.38 -2.10
C ALA A 78 5.17 -7.07 -1.56
N ALA A 79 5.98 -6.23 -0.91
CA ALA A 79 5.52 -4.94 -0.39
C ALA A 79 5.14 -3.97 -1.51
N ASN A 80 5.93 -3.92 -2.59
CA ASN A 80 5.59 -3.12 -3.78
C ASN A 80 4.32 -3.63 -4.47
N ASP A 81 4.19 -4.95 -4.66
CA ASP A 81 2.99 -5.56 -5.24
C ASP A 81 1.74 -5.29 -4.41
N LEU A 82 1.87 -5.31 -3.08
CA LEU A 82 0.77 -4.99 -2.18
C LEU A 82 0.41 -3.50 -2.28
N ALA A 83 1.39 -2.60 -2.25
CA ALA A 83 1.16 -1.16 -2.38
C ALA A 83 0.53 -0.78 -3.72
N ALA A 84 0.96 -1.41 -4.82
CA ALA A 84 0.43 -1.17 -6.16
C ALA A 84 -1.05 -1.56 -6.32
N ARG A 85 -1.56 -2.47 -5.47
CA ARG A 85 -2.98 -2.86 -5.45
C ARG A 85 -3.85 -1.87 -4.70
N VAL A 86 -3.27 -1.00 -3.88
CA VAL A 86 -4.03 0.02 -3.15
C VAL A 86 -4.33 1.19 -4.10
N PRO A 87 -5.61 1.53 -4.32
CA PRO A 87 -5.96 2.59 -5.25
C PRO A 87 -5.53 3.95 -4.70
N ALA A 88 -5.07 4.83 -5.60
CA ALA A 88 -4.74 6.20 -5.28
C ALA A 88 -5.98 6.98 -4.80
N CYS A 89 -5.76 7.95 -3.90
CA CYS A 89 -6.77 8.96 -3.58
C CYS A 89 -6.95 9.86 -4.80
N ALA A 90 -8.20 10.03 -5.27
CA ALA A 90 -8.47 11.05 -6.29
C ALA A 90 -8.23 12.45 -5.69
N GLU A 91 -7.45 13.28 -6.37
CA GLU A 91 -7.36 14.70 -6.04
C GLU A 91 -8.73 15.37 -6.25
N PRO A 92 -9.14 16.30 -5.38
CA PRO A 92 -10.36 17.07 -5.61
C PRO A 92 -10.24 17.82 -6.94
N LYS A 93 -11.20 17.62 -7.85
CA LYS A 93 -11.23 18.40 -9.09
C LYS A 93 -11.29 19.89 -8.75
N PRO A 94 -10.48 20.74 -9.40
CA PRO A 94 -10.60 22.18 -9.28
C PRO A 94 -12.05 22.60 -9.56
N LYS A 95 -12.63 23.44 -8.69
CA LYS A 95 -13.95 24.01 -8.95
C LYS A 95 -13.84 24.89 -10.22
N PRO A 96 -14.78 24.80 -11.16
CA PRO A 96 -14.79 25.70 -12.32
C PRO A 96 -14.83 27.14 -11.84
N ASP A 97 -13.87 27.96 -12.29
CA ASP A 97 -13.92 29.39 -12.09
C ASP A 97 -15.23 29.92 -12.70
N LYS A 98 -16.04 30.60 -11.87
CA LYS A 98 -17.24 31.28 -12.37
C LYS A 98 -16.80 32.32 -13.41
N PRO A 99 -17.42 32.39 -14.59
CA PRO A 99 -17.11 33.46 -15.54
C PRO A 99 -17.39 34.82 -14.88
N PRO A 100 -16.57 35.85 -15.15
CA PRO A 100 -16.80 37.19 -14.61
C PRO A 100 -18.17 37.68 -15.11
N GLY A 101 -19.04 38.01 -14.16
CA GLY A 101 -20.39 38.49 -14.44
C GLY A 101 -20.36 39.77 -15.27
N GLU A 102 -21.12 39.77 -16.36
CA GLU A 102 -21.43 40.94 -17.17
C GLU A 102 -22.10 42.03 -16.30
N HIS A 103 -21.37 43.10 -15.97
CA HIS A 103 -21.97 44.31 -15.41
C HIS A 103 -22.78 45.04 -16.49
N LYS A 104 -24.06 44.66 -16.68
CA LYS A 104 -25.04 45.46 -17.41
C LYS A 104 -25.50 46.63 -16.54
N HIS A 105 -24.85 47.79 -16.66
CA HIS A 105 -25.41 49.05 -16.17
C HIS A 105 -26.49 49.54 -17.14
N LYS A 106 -27.76 49.36 -16.75
CA LYS A 106 -28.94 49.94 -17.42
C LYS A 106 -29.34 51.23 -16.69
N LYS A 107 -29.56 52.28 -17.50
CA LYS A 107 -29.90 53.67 -17.17
C LYS A 107 -31.01 53.86 -16.13
N HIS A 108 -30.89 54.94 -15.34
CA HIS A 108 -32.00 55.83 -14.97
C HIS A 108 -31.50 57.28 -15.06
N GLY A 109 -32.18 58.13 -15.85
CA GLY A 109 -31.96 59.57 -15.86
C GLY A 109 -32.94 60.29 -14.93
N HIS A 110 -32.61 61.52 -14.52
CA HIS A 110 -33.54 62.64 -14.34
C HIS A 110 -32.75 63.96 -14.10
N HIS A 111 -32.99 64.92 -15.00
CA HIS A 111 -33.23 66.37 -14.84
C HIS A 111 -32.39 67.26 -13.88
N GLY A 112 -31.92 68.40 -14.41
CA GLY A 112 -31.45 69.55 -13.63
C GLY A 112 -30.83 70.66 -14.48
N ASP A 113 -31.67 71.53 -15.03
CA ASP A 113 -31.36 72.80 -15.74
C ASP A 113 -30.59 73.82 -14.88
N GLY A 114 -29.81 74.68 -15.54
CA GLY A 114 -29.39 75.96 -14.97
C GLY A 114 -28.22 76.65 -15.68
N ASN A 115 -28.50 77.34 -16.79
CA ASN A 115 -28.21 78.78 -17.00
C ASN A 115 -28.78 79.27 -18.33
#